data_AF-A0A1Q9F6I9-F1
#
_entry.id   AF-A0A1Q9F6I9-F1
#
_cell.length_a   1.000
_cell.length_b   1.000
_cell.length_c   1.000
_cell.angle_alpha   90.00
_cell.angle_beta   90.00
_cell.angle_gamma   90.00
#
_symmetry.space_group_name_H-M   'P 1'
#
loop_
_entity.id
_entity.type
_entity.pdbx_description
1 polymer ?
#
loop_
_entity_poly.entity_id
_entity_poly.type
_entity_poly.pdbx_seq_one_letter_code
_entity_poly.pdbx_strand_id
1 'polypeptide(L)'
;MPRPDCPSCEHRYRLMLRKPTRRVLAKESLKFRDPWLAAWRYAWERAGWTTRILNLSHAQQMPEFDDFNQTLWTKVPLGQGYEYDFQCYIRYLAMAAVGGGWMSDYDVIPTYLPPDVELPNRGTFTVYQQHVPALMSGSKEQWQKVARRLLDQGVKNGSWAA
;
A
#
# COMPACT_ATOMS: atom_id res chain seq x y z
N MET A 1 16.99 -20.14 -20.49
CA MET A 1 16.90 -21.48 -19.85
C MET A 1 15.62 -21.55 -19.02
N PRO A 2 14.87 -22.67 -19.01
CA PRO A 2 13.51 -22.73 -18.47
C PRO A 2 13.40 -23.22 -17.00
N ARG A 3 12.56 -22.50 -16.22
CA ARG A 3 11.71 -22.77 -15.00
C ARG A 3 12.25 -23.59 -13.80
N PRO A 4 11.75 -23.32 -12.57
CA PRO A 4 10.52 -24.02 -12.14
C PRO A 4 9.53 -23.15 -11.36
N ASP A 5 8.28 -23.58 -11.40
CA ASP A 5 7.18 -23.16 -10.54
C ASP A 5 7.63 -23.05 -9.07
N CYS A 6 7.32 -21.92 -8.42
CA CYS A 6 7.49 -21.74 -6.99
C CYS A 6 6.13 -21.96 -6.30
N PRO A 7 5.88 -23.10 -5.63
CA PRO A 7 4.60 -23.41 -5.01
C PRO A 7 4.43 -22.75 -3.64
N SER A 8 5.29 -21.81 -3.24
CA SER A 8 5.32 -21.23 -1.89
C SER A 8 5.05 -19.72 -1.81
N CYS A 9 4.52 -19.10 -2.86
CA CYS A 9 4.23 -17.66 -2.92
C CYS A 9 3.03 -17.21 -2.06
N GLU A 10 2.74 -17.85 -0.93
CA GLU A 10 1.85 -17.32 0.12
C GLU A 10 2.64 -16.47 1.12
N HIS A 11 3.17 -15.32 0.70
CA HIS A 11 3.79 -14.38 1.64
C HIS A 11 3.04 -13.05 1.68
N ARG A 12 2.03 -13.10 2.59
CA ARG A 12 1.21 -12.06 3.21
C ARG A 12 2.01 -10.79 3.50
N TYR A 13 1.53 -9.60 3.14
CA TYR A 13 1.65 -8.37 3.95
C TYR A 13 0.51 -7.38 3.63
N ARG A 14 0.34 -6.38 4.51
CA ARG A 14 -0.95 -6.04 5.13
C ARG A 14 -1.09 -4.51 5.35
N LEU A 15 -2.22 -3.89 4.91
CA LEU A 15 -2.52 -2.43 4.88
C LEU A 15 -3.80 -1.93 5.63
N MET A 16 -3.93 -0.59 5.65
CA MET A 16 -5.09 0.33 5.41
C MET A 16 -6.34 0.33 6.27
N LEU A 17 -7.01 1.49 6.31
CA LEU A 17 -8.15 1.79 7.17
C LEU A 17 -9.27 2.49 6.37
N ARG A 18 -10.49 1.96 6.40
CA ARG A 18 -11.72 2.52 5.83
C ARG A 18 -12.66 3.10 6.91
N LYS A 19 -13.64 3.86 6.43
CA LYS A 19 -14.74 4.48 7.19
C LYS A 19 -15.84 3.46 7.53
N PRO A 20 -16.66 3.72 8.57
CA PRO A 20 -17.85 2.93 8.83
C PRO A 20 -18.98 3.35 7.87
N THR A 21 -19.58 2.38 7.19
CA THR A 21 -20.94 2.51 6.64
C THR A 21 -21.83 1.60 7.49
N ARG A 22 -22.88 2.16 8.10
CA ARG A 22 -23.76 1.41 9.02
C ARG A 22 -24.41 0.22 8.29
N ARG A 23 -24.47 -0.92 9.01
CA ARG A 23 -25.10 -2.22 8.70
C ARG A 23 -24.33 -3.15 7.74
N VAL A 24 -23.55 -4.08 8.29
CA VAL A 24 -23.94 -5.50 8.58
C VAL A 24 -22.65 -6.27 8.90
N LEU A 25 -22.69 -6.99 10.01
CA LEU A 25 -21.68 -7.96 10.43
C LEU A 25 -21.57 -9.09 9.39
N ALA A 26 -20.39 -9.27 8.81
CA ALA A 26 -19.93 -10.57 8.35
C ALA A 26 -18.49 -10.74 8.85
N LYS A 27 -18.35 -11.50 9.93
CA LYS A 27 -17.06 -11.96 10.45
C LYS A 27 -16.49 -12.95 9.43
N GLU A 28 -15.72 -12.47 8.46
CA GLU A 28 -14.71 -13.32 7.84
C GLU A 28 -13.48 -13.29 8.74
N SER A 29 -13.39 -14.32 9.58
CA SER A 29 -12.23 -14.59 10.40
C SER A 29 -11.04 -14.95 9.50
N LEU A 30 -10.34 -13.96 8.98
CA LEU A 30 -8.97 -14.16 8.53
C LEU A 30 -8.16 -14.61 9.74
N LYS A 31 -7.69 -15.87 9.76
CA LYS A 31 -6.73 -16.35 10.76
C LYS A 31 -5.37 -15.68 10.49
N PHE A 32 -5.17 -14.53 11.13
CA PHE A 32 -3.90 -13.80 11.07
C PHE A 32 -2.81 -14.57 11.84
N ARG A 33 -2.09 -15.49 11.17
CA ARG A 33 -0.92 -16.20 11.77
C ARG A 33 0.28 -15.31 12.14
N ASP A 34 0.20 -13.99 12.00
CA ASP A 34 1.32 -13.11 12.36
C ASP A 34 0.82 -12.13 13.45
N PRO A 35 1.41 -12.19 14.66
CA PRO A 35 0.95 -11.47 15.84
C PRO A 35 1.13 -9.95 15.72
N TRP A 36 2.11 -9.48 14.95
CA TRP A 36 2.39 -8.05 14.80
C TRP A 36 1.25 -7.35 14.10
N LEU A 37 0.73 -7.94 13.03
CA LEU A 37 -0.44 -7.35 12.40
C LEU A 37 -1.71 -7.48 13.22
N ALA A 38 -1.84 -8.55 14.01
CA ALA A 38 -2.99 -8.67 14.89
C ALA A 38 -2.99 -7.51 15.90
N ALA A 39 -1.82 -7.17 16.45
CA ALA A 39 -1.63 -6.01 17.32
C ALA A 39 -1.87 -4.68 16.60
N TRP A 40 -1.34 -4.51 15.39
CA TRP A 40 -1.58 -3.33 14.55
C TRP A 40 -3.08 -3.12 14.31
N ARG A 41 -3.79 -4.16 13.83
CA ARG A 41 -5.23 -4.10 13.59
C ARG A 41 -5.97 -3.72 14.85
N TYR A 42 -5.66 -4.40 15.95
CA TYR A 42 -6.29 -4.16 17.23
C TYR A 42 -6.13 -2.70 17.67
N ALA A 43 -4.93 -2.13 17.56
CA ALA A 43 -4.68 -0.73 17.93
C ALA A 43 -5.51 0.24 17.08
N TRP A 44 -5.56 0.04 15.77
CA TRP A 44 -6.31 0.91 14.87
C TRP A 44 -7.83 0.78 14.99
N GLU A 45 -8.35 -0.44 15.13
CA GLU A 45 -9.78 -0.67 15.34
C GLU A 45 -10.25 -0.12 16.70
N ARG A 46 -9.42 -0.25 17.73
CA ARG A 46 -9.69 0.36 19.04
C ARG A 46 -9.70 1.89 19.00
N ALA A 47 -8.94 2.49 18.08
CA ALA A 47 -8.98 3.94 17.80
C ALA A 47 -10.19 4.37 16.94
N GLY A 48 -11.08 3.45 16.55
CA GLY A 48 -12.32 3.75 15.84
C GLY A 48 -12.23 3.62 14.31
N TRP A 49 -11.11 3.14 13.79
CA TRP A 49 -10.93 2.93 12.35
C TRP A 49 -11.42 1.54 11.91
N THR A 50 -11.82 1.36 10.65
CA THR A 50 -12.08 0.02 10.09
C THR A 50 -10.84 -0.44 9.34
N THR A 51 -10.18 -1.56 9.66
CA THR A 51 -8.97 -1.97 8.91
C THR A 51 -9.29 -2.78 7.64
N ARG A 52 -8.42 -2.70 6.63
CA ARG A 52 -8.43 -3.45 5.37
C ARG A 52 -7.01 -3.66 4.85
N ILE A 53 -6.57 -4.91 4.94
CA ILE A 53 -5.31 -5.37 4.39
C ILE A 53 -5.32 -5.34 2.86
N LEU A 54 -4.40 -4.59 2.26
CA LEU A 54 -4.10 -4.63 0.82
C LEU A 54 -2.91 -5.56 0.57
N ASN A 55 -2.83 -6.04 -0.65
CA ASN A 55 -1.85 -6.98 -1.15
C ASN A 55 -1.68 -6.73 -2.66
N LEU A 56 -0.82 -7.51 -3.31
CA LEU A 56 -0.56 -7.38 -4.75
C LEU A 56 -1.84 -7.50 -5.60
N SER A 57 -2.81 -8.33 -5.21
CA SER A 57 -4.05 -8.52 -5.97
C SER A 57 -4.97 -7.31 -5.98
N HIS A 58 -4.75 -6.32 -5.10
CA HIS A 58 -5.42 -5.04 -5.20
C HIS A 58 -4.78 -4.18 -6.29
N ALA A 59 -3.45 -4.11 -6.35
CA ALA A 59 -2.76 -3.37 -7.41
C ALA A 59 -3.09 -3.94 -8.81
N GLN A 60 -3.20 -5.27 -8.91
CA GLN A 60 -3.60 -5.98 -10.14
C GLN A 60 -4.99 -5.58 -10.68
N GLN A 61 -5.83 -4.90 -9.90
CA GLN A 61 -7.13 -4.41 -10.36
C GLN A 61 -7.01 -3.10 -11.16
N MET A 62 -5.84 -2.46 -11.17
CA MET A 62 -5.62 -1.23 -11.94
C MET A 62 -5.36 -1.57 -13.41
N PRO A 63 -6.02 -0.89 -14.36
CA PRO A 63 -5.82 -1.12 -15.80
C PRO A 63 -4.36 -0.98 -16.25
N GLU A 64 -3.59 -0.10 -15.62
CA GLU A 64 -2.17 0.11 -15.93
C GLU A 64 -1.21 -0.84 -15.22
N PHE A 65 -1.69 -1.83 -14.45
CA PHE A 65 -0.82 -2.66 -13.62
C PHE A 65 0.26 -3.38 -14.41
N ASP A 66 -0.09 -4.01 -15.54
CA ASP A 66 0.87 -4.80 -16.32
C ASP A 66 2.00 -3.94 -16.88
N ASP A 67 1.68 -2.78 -17.46
CA ASP A 67 2.67 -1.83 -17.98
C ASP A 67 3.52 -1.22 -16.85
N PHE A 68 2.89 -0.87 -15.73
CA PHE A 68 3.58 -0.38 -14.54
C PHE A 68 4.58 -1.40 -14.01
N ASN A 69 4.14 -2.65 -13.85
CA ASN A 69 4.95 -3.76 -13.34
C ASN A 69 6.10 -4.08 -14.30
N GLN A 70 5.83 -4.17 -15.60
CA GLN A 70 6.85 -4.41 -16.60
C GLN A 70 7.92 -3.30 -16.61
N THR A 71 7.48 -2.04 -16.56
CA THR A 71 8.39 -0.89 -16.50
C THR A 71 9.23 -0.89 -15.22
N LEU A 72 8.63 -1.18 -14.07
CA LEU A 72 9.32 -1.26 -12.79
C LEU A 72 10.45 -2.30 -12.82
N TRP A 73 10.16 -3.51 -13.31
CA TRP A 73 11.15 -4.60 -13.35
C TRP A 73 12.25 -4.41 -14.40
N THR A 74 11.99 -3.67 -15.48
CA THR A 74 12.94 -3.58 -16.60
C THR A 74 13.71 -2.27 -16.66
N LYS A 75 13.20 -1.20 -16.05
CA LYS A 75 13.77 0.15 -16.21
C LYS A 75 14.14 0.83 -14.89
N VAL A 76 13.70 0.32 -13.75
CA VAL A 76 14.06 0.89 -12.44
C VAL A 76 15.19 0.04 -11.84
N PRO A 77 16.30 0.66 -11.40
CA PRO A 77 17.39 -0.06 -10.74
C PRO A 77 16.96 -0.40 -9.31
N LEU A 78 16.28 -1.52 -9.13
CA LEU A 78 15.96 -2.04 -7.80
C LEU A 78 17.26 -2.48 -7.11
N GLY A 79 17.38 -2.20 -5.81
CA GLY A 79 18.57 -2.54 -5.04
C GLY A 79 18.68 -4.04 -4.73
N GLN A 80 19.60 -4.39 -3.83
CA GLN A 80 19.76 -5.77 -3.33
C GLN A 80 18.50 -6.30 -2.61
N GLY A 81 17.64 -5.40 -2.10
CA GLY A 81 16.35 -5.71 -1.51
C GLY A 81 15.18 -5.50 -2.50
N TYR A 82 15.31 -6.01 -3.71
CA TYR A 82 14.39 -5.70 -4.81
C TYR A 82 12.93 -6.04 -4.51
N GLU A 83 12.62 -7.05 -3.67
CA GLU A 83 11.25 -7.33 -3.27
C GLU A 83 10.66 -6.22 -2.39
N TYR A 84 11.47 -5.68 -1.48
CA TYR A 84 11.06 -4.55 -0.63
C TYR A 84 10.86 -3.29 -1.47
N ASP A 85 11.80 -3.02 -2.38
CA ASP A 85 11.70 -1.88 -3.29
C ASP A 85 10.46 -2.01 -4.19
N PHE A 86 10.24 -3.19 -4.76
CA PHE A 86 9.03 -3.50 -5.54
C PHE A 86 7.75 -3.19 -4.76
N GLN A 87 7.67 -3.63 -3.50
CA GLN A 87 6.53 -3.35 -2.63
C GLN A 87 6.38 -1.85 -2.32
N CYS A 88 7.49 -1.11 -2.24
CA CYS A 88 7.49 0.35 -2.12
C CYS A 88 6.78 1.03 -3.29
N TYR A 89 6.95 0.57 -4.52
CA TYR A 89 6.24 1.13 -5.67
C TYR A 89 4.78 0.65 -5.74
N ILE A 90 4.54 -0.65 -5.58
CA ILE A 90 3.22 -1.26 -5.79
C ILE A 90 2.19 -0.79 -4.76
N ARG A 91 2.59 -0.46 -3.53
CA ARG A 91 1.64 -0.01 -2.50
C ARG A 91 0.84 1.22 -2.94
N TYR A 92 1.45 2.16 -3.66
CA TYR A 92 0.77 3.36 -4.15
C TYR A 92 -0.32 3.01 -5.19
N LEU A 93 -0.05 2.01 -6.03
CA LEU A 93 -1.00 1.54 -7.03
C LEU A 93 -2.15 0.75 -6.38
N ALA A 94 -1.85 -0.10 -5.38
CA ALA A 94 -2.87 -0.78 -4.58
C ALA A 94 -3.80 0.21 -3.86
N MET A 95 -3.24 1.30 -3.32
CA MET A 95 -3.99 2.39 -2.68
C MET A 95 -4.97 3.06 -3.65
N ALA A 96 -4.51 3.36 -4.87
CA ALA A 96 -5.37 3.90 -5.91
C ALA A 96 -6.50 2.91 -6.27
N ALA A 97 -6.19 1.62 -6.38
CA ALA A 97 -7.15 0.57 -6.76
C ALA A 97 -8.35 0.47 -5.82
N VAL A 98 -8.13 0.67 -4.51
CA VAL A 98 -9.20 0.57 -3.50
C VAL A 98 -9.95 1.88 -3.22
N GLY A 99 -9.63 2.94 -3.97
CA GLY A 99 -10.30 4.24 -3.91
C GLY A 99 -9.57 5.32 -3.10
N GLY A 100 -8.31 5.12 -2.75
CA GLY A 100 -7.54 6.02 -1.87
C GLY A 100 -7.91 5.87 -0.40
N GLY A 101 -7.57 6.88 0.41
CA GLY A 101 -7.77 6.86 1.86
C GLY A 101 -6.48 7.02 2.65
N TRP A 102 -6.46 6.42 3.84
CA TRP A 102 -5.37 6.46 4.83
C TRP A 102 -4.58 5.17 4.87
N MET A 103 -3.29 5.26 4.57
CA MET A 103 -2.36 4.14 4.60
C MET A 103 -1.40 4.28 5.76
N SER A 104 -1.23 3.21 6.53
CA SER A 104 -0.09 3.06 7.41
C SER A 104 0.66 1.77 7.12
N ASP A 105 1.96 1.78 7.40
CA ASP A 105 2.75 0.56 7.54
C ASP A 105 2.36 -0.16 8.84
N TYR A 106 2.68 -1.45 8.92
CA TYR A 106 2.21 -2.35 10.00
C TYR A 106 2.89 -2.09 11.35
N ASP A 107 3.98 -1.34 11.36
CA ASP A 107 4.74 -0.90 12.54
C ASP A 107 4.29 0.49 13.06
N VAL A 108 3.26 1.09 12.45
CA VAL A 108 2.66 2.35 12.89
C VAL A 108 1.37 2.11 13.66
N ILE A 109 1.28 2.65 14.87
CA ILE A 109 0.08 2.61 15.73
C ILE A 109 -0.53 4.00 15.94
N PRO A 110 -1.88 4.13 16.03
CA PRO A 110 -2.52 5.42 16.25
C PRO A 110 -2.59 5.72 17.74
N THR A 111 -1.89 6.76 18.16
CA THR A 111 -1.96 7.26 19.55
C THR A 111 -3.04 8.32 19.71
N TYR A 112 -3.09 9.30 18.79
CA TYR A 112 -4.00 10.45 18.87
C TYR A 112 -4.61 10.83 17.50
N LEU A 113 -4.72 9.87 16.59
CA LEU A 113 -5.30 10.09 15.26
C LEU A 113 -6.74 9.57 15.22
N PRO A 114 -7.75 10.45 15.38
CA PRO A 114 -9.14 10.05 15.28
C PRO A 114 -9.52 9.74 13.81
N PRO A 115 -10.53 8.88 13.58
CA PRO A 115 -11.05 8.64 12.24
C PRO A 115 -11.72 9.89 11.67
N ASP A 116 -11.11 10.49 10.65
CA ASP A 116 -11.64 11.68 10.00
C ASP A 116 -12.74 11.34 8.97
N VAL A 117 -13.78 12.19 8.93
CA VAL A 117 -14.83 12.10 7.90
C VAL A 117 -14.34 12.64 6.56
N GLU A 118 -13.35 13.54 6.54
CA GLU A 118 -12.76 14.09 5.32
C GLU A 118 -11.26 13.81 5.26
N LEU A 119 -10.73 13.62 4.05
CA LEU A 119 -9.29 13.46 3.89
C LEU A 119 -8.59 14.81 4.12
N PRO A 120 -7.50 14.86 4.89
CA PRO A 120 -6.75 16.09 5.09
C PRO A 120 -6.28 16.72 3.78
N ASN A 121 -5.97 18.02 3.81
CA ASN A 121 -5.49 18.78 2.66
C ASN A 121 -6.40 18.63 1.41
N ARG A 122 -7.72 18.52 1.63
CA ARG A 122 -8.73 18.33 0.56
C ARG A 122 -8.46 17.09 -0.30
N GLY A 123 -7.93 16.02 0.31
CA GLY A 123 -7.56 14.79 -0.37
C GLY A 123 -6.26 14.85 -1.17
N THR A 124 -5.48 15.92 -1.06
CA THR A 124 -4.13 16.00 -1.64
C THR A 124 -3.23 14.95 -0.98
N PHE A 125 -2.35 14.33 -1.77
CA PHE A 125 -1.41 13.36 -1.22
C PHE A 125 -0.56 13.99 -0.12
N THR A 126 -0.60 13.39 1.07
CA THR A 126 0.05 13.91 2.28
C THR A 126 0.83 12.79 2.95
N VAL A 127 2.10 13.05 3.28
CA VAL A 127 2.96 12.18 4.07
C VAL A 127 3.15 12.83 5.44
N TYR A 128 2.93 12.08 6.51
CA TYR A 128 2.95 12.63 7.88
C TYR A 128 4.30 12.44 8.60
N GLN A 129 5.26 11.79 7.93
CA GLN A 129 6.59 11.50 8.44
C GLN A 129 7.64 11.95 7.40
N GLN A 130 8.80 12.42 7.87
CA GLN A 130 9.81 13.03 7.01
C GLN A 130 10.70 12.02 6.29
N HIS A 131 11.12 10.93 6.96
CA HIS A 131 12.15 10.02 6.44
C HIS A 131 11.61 8.73 5.84
N VAL A 132 10.55 8.17 6.42
CA VAL A 132 9.93 6.93 5.95
C VAL A 132 8.44 7.18 5.78
N PRO A 133 7.89 7.01 4.57
CA PRO A 133 6.48 7.21 4.33
C PRO A 133 5.68 6.03 4.91
N ALA A 134 5.47 6.04 6.23
CA ALA A 134 4.79 4.97 6.97
C ALA A 134 3.38 5.38 7.44
N LEU A 135 2.99 6.65 7.30
CA LEU A 135 1.62 7.15 7.44
C LEU A 135 1.35 8.20 6.37
N MET A 136 0.32 7.96 5.57
CA MET A 136 -0.02 8.76 4.40
C MET A 136 -1.53 8.84 4.18
N SER A 137 -1.97 9.89 3.50
CA SER A 137 -3.36 10.04 3.06
C SER A 137 -3.45 10.60 1.65
N GLY A 138 -4.56 10.36 0.96
CA GLY A 138 -4.81 10.95 -0.36
C GLY A 138 -6.05 10.39 -1.04
N SER A 139 -6.58 11.13 -2.02
CA SER A 139 -7.63 10.64 -2.91
C SER A 139 -7.09 9.58 -3.87
N LYS A 140 -7.98 8.80 -4.49
CA LYS A 140 -7.63 7.83 -5.53
C LYS A 140 -6.71 8.43 -6.59
N GLU A 141 -7.08 9.59 -7.11
CA GLU A 141 -6.38 10.29 -8.20
C GLU A 141 -4.98 10.72 -7.75
N GLN A 142 -4.83 11.13 -6.49
CA GLN A 142 -3.54 11.54 -5.93
C GLN A 142 -2.62 10.34 -5.69
N TRP A 143 -3.14 9.22 -5.18
CA TRP A 143 -2.38 7.97 -5.07
C TRP A 143 -1.90 7.47 -6.43
N GLN A 144 -2.78 7.49 -7.44
CA GLN A 144 -2.45 7.09 -8.81
C GLN A 144 -1.39 8.02 -9.43
N LYS A 145 -1.53 9.33 -9.23
CA LYS A 145 -0.55 10.34 -9.69
C LYS A 145 0.81 10.12 -9.05
N VAL A 146 0.87 9.84 -7.74
CA VAL A 146 2.12 9.56 -7.02
C VAL A 146 2.75 8.27 -7.50
N ALA A 147 1.98 7.19 -7.67
CA ALA A 147 2.48 5.92 -8.19
C ALA A 147 3.23 6.11 -9.52
N ARG A 148 2.61 6.82 -10.48
CA ARG A 148 3.22 7.13 -11.78
C ARG A 148 4.48 7.98 -11.65
N ARG A 149 4.43 9.06 -10.85
CA ARG A 149 5.59 9.95 -10.66
C ARG A 149 6.78 9.25 -10.02
N LEU A 150 6.54 8.36 -9.06
CA LEU A 150 7.58 7.55 -8.46
C LEU A 150 8.21 6.64 -9.52
N LEU A 151 7.40 5.93 -10.30
CA LEU A 151 7.90 5.08 -11.39
C LEU A 151 8.72 5.89 -12.39
N ASP A 152 8.20 7.02 -12.88
CA ASP A 152 8.90 7.91 -13.80
C ASP A 152 10.26 8.38 -13.26
N GLN A 153 10.30 8.72 -11.97
CA GLN A 153 11.55 9.13 -11.30
C GLN A 153 12.52 7.97 -11.15
N GLY A 154 12.03 6.77 -10.83
CA GLY A 154 12.83 5.54 -10.77
C GLY A 154 13.48 5.23 -12.11
N VAL A 155 12.74 5.35 -13.21
CA VAL A 155 13.26 5.17 -14.57
C VAL A 155 14.33 6.21 -14.90
N LYS A 156 14.08 7.50 -14.60
CA LYS A 156 15.06 8.57 -14.82
C LYS A 156 16.34 8.35 -14.04
N ASN A 157 16.25 7.88 -12.80
CA ASN A 157 17.43 7.59 -11.99
C ASN A 157 18.20 6.37 -12.54
N GLY A 158 17.51 5.40 -13.14
CA GLY A 158 18.12 4.27 -13.85
C GLY A 158 18.88 4.66 -15.12
N SER A 159 18.41 5.67 -15.86
CA SER A 159 19.04 6.07 -17.12
C SER A 159 20.44 6.71 -16.98
N TRP A 160 20.87 7.08 -15.77
CA TRP A 160 22.23 7.56 -15.51
C TRP A 160 23.20 6.44 -15.09
N ALA A 161 22.68 5.24 -14.83
CA ALA A 161 23.45 4.08 -14.37
C ALA A 161 23.77 3.08 -15.51
N ALA A 162 23.36 3.40 -16.75
CA ALA A 162 23.66 2.68 -17.98
C ALA A 162 24.67 3.47 -18.82
#